data_AF-A0A922SLX2-F1
#
_entry.id   AF-A0A922SLX2-F1
#
_cell.length_a   1.000
_cell.length_b   1.000
_cell.length_c   1.000
_cell.angle_alpha   90.00
_cell.angle_beta   90.00
_cell.angle_gamma   90.00
#
_symmetry.space_group_name_H-M   'P 1'
#
loop_
_entity.id
_entity.type
_entity.pdbx_description
1 polymer ?
#
loop_
_entity_poly.entity_id
_entity_poly.type
_entity_poly.pdbx_seq_one_letter_code
_entity_poly.pdbx_strand_id
1 'polypeptide(L)'
;MLTISLAIQHLYMSMKIIVCNAALEVYVRRAYTSYDITCLQHLALSGELGVVHFQFILPTGHPNRIPISQSEIELASAQDQEGIPAELCTAAMRKCHHRTGALAAFESFDQFVQYSDELLDLAPLEPIHILMIGVRDSGENDDSAVSRRFGNFCRAHRHELHQKRIRRITFMLLIKRQFPKFFTFRARNDFTEDTIYRHLEPASAFQLELYRMRSYELEALPTSNQKMHLYLGKAKVKKGQEVTDFRFFIRSIIRHQDLITKEASFEYLQNEGERVLLEAMDELEVAFSHPLAKRTDCNHIFLNFGPTVIMDPAKVYVSVNSGARIGVAEEVKSEFNVAWIDSERPERGFKYLYLTPESYSKLGPLGSVKTTLIEDEGESRYKITDIIGVVAVETRTVEITLPADPANLDSEAKTLQQAGQFGAEIVRALRGASAPVLVYIPPGAELRGGAWAVVDPSVNNLRMEMYADPEARGGVLEAEAIVEIAVQFAELHDTAERMLEKGCIFDIIPWRDSRRLFYWRLKRLLRQNEQERRVQEAVKPADRMEQGPAAATLRRWFTEDRGETQWLEAQAGDDNSVLERNLKAIHQDALMQAVNNLVLKLTPSQRGEFIRKLSALEMEQ
;
A
#
# COMPACT_ATOMS: atom_id res chain seq x y z
N MET A 1 -26.51 -15.00 6.77
CA MET A 1 -27.08 -13.66 6.52
C MET A 1 -27.11 -13.42 5.02
N LEU A 2 -28.29 -13.24 4.42
CA LEU A 2 -28.46 -13.04 2.98
C LEU A 2 -27.81 -11.70 2.59
N THR A 3 -26.84 -11.72 1.68
CA THR A 3 -26.33 -10.50 1.05
C THR A 3 -27.51 -9.66 0.55
N ILE A 4 -27.50 -8.34 0.77
CA ILE A 4 -28.59 -7.40 0.48
C ILE A 4 -29.23 -7.62 -0.93
N SER A 5 -28.47 -8.06 -1.93
CA SER A 5 -28.99 -8.45 -3.26
C SER A 5 -30.06 -9.57 -3.22
N LEU A 6 -29.96 -10.55 -2.32
CA LEU A 6 -30.97 -11.60 -2.10
C LEU A 6 -32.20 -11.08 -1.33
N ALA A 7 -32.02 -10.08 -0.46
CA ALA A 7 -33.13 -9.44 0.25
C ALA A 7 -33.95 -8.51 -0.67
N ILE A 8 -33.26 -7.77 -1.55
CA ILE A 8 -33.87 -6.93 -2.59
C ILE A 8 -34.73 -7.78 -3.54
N GLN A 9 -34.30 -9.00 -3.83
CA GLN A 9 -35.04 -9.95 -4.68
C GLN A 9 -36.46 -10.24 -4.19
N HIS A 10 -36.63 -10.33 -2.86
CA HIS A 10 -37.92 -10.55 -2.22
C HIS A 10 -38.78 -9.27 -2.19
N LEU A 11 -38.16 -8.10 -2.25
CA LEU A 11 -38.81 -6.80 -2.21
C LEU A 11 -39.25 -6.29 -3.59
N TYR A 12 -38.60 -6.74 -4.68
CA TYR A 12 -39.06 -6.51 -6.06
C TYR A 12 -40.48 -7.00 -6.33
N MET A 13 -40.92 -7.99 -5.56
CA MET A 13 -42.15 -8.75 -5.78
C MET A 13 -43.22 -8.44 -4.72
N SER A 14 -43.02 -7.38 -3.94
CA SER A 14 -44.04 -6.89 -3.00
C SER A 14 -45.23 -6.35 -3.78
N MET A 15 -46.47 -6.69 -3.37
CA MET A 15 -47.69 -6.12 -3.95
C MET A 15 -47.80 -4.58 -3.79
N LYS A 16 -46.93 -3.97 -2.98
CA LYS A 16 -46.92 -2.52 -2.77
C LYS A 16 -45.89 -1.87 -3.69
N ILE A 17 -46.37 -1.04 -4.63
CA ILE A 17 -45.55 -0.29 -5.60
C ILE A 17 -44.41 0.51 -4.95
N ILE A 18 -44.65 1.10 -3.78
CA ILE A 18 -43.64 1.88 -3.02
C ILE A 18 -42.44 1.00 -2.63
N VAL A 19 -42.69 -0.24 -2.21
CA VAL A 19 -41.65 -1.18 -1.80
C VAL A 19 -40.86 -1.65 -3.03
N CYS A 20 -41.55 -1.89 -4.15
CA CYS A 20 -40.90 -2.24 -5.41
C CYS A 20 -39.98 -1.11 -5.90
N ASN A 21 -40.46 0.14 -5.92
CA ASN A 21 -39.67 1.30 -6.32
C ASN A 21 -38.43 1.48 -5.43
N ALA A 22 -38.58 1.38 -4.11
CA ALA A 22 -37.45 1.44 -3.19
C ALA A 22 -36.43 0.30 -3.44
N ALA A 23 -36.89 -0.92 -3.72
CA ALA A 23 -36.02 -2.05 -4.03
C ALA A 23 -35.24 -1.84 -5.34
N LEU A 24 -35.92 -1.35 -6.39
CA LEU A 24 -35.31 -0.99 -7.67
C LEU A 24 -34.26 0.10 -7.50
N GLU A 25 -34.55 1.15 -6.73
CA GLU A 25 -33.59 2.22 -6.43
C GLU A 25 -32.34 1.69 -5.71
N VAL A 26 -32.53 0.93 -4.63
CA VAL A 26 -31.42 0.38 -3.84
C VAL A 26 -30.54 -0.52 -4.72
N TYR A 27 -31.14 -1.30 -5.62
CA TYR A 27 -30.38 -2.09 -6.58
C TYR A 27 -29.53 -1.22 -7.50
N VAL A 28 -30.11 -0.20 -8.13
CA VAL A 28 -29.37 0.68 -9.04
C VAL A 28 -28.19 1.32 -8.32
N ARG A 29 -28.40 1.87 -7.12
CA ARG A 29 -27.33 2.49 -6.32
C ARG A 29 -26.22 1.49 -5.93
N ARG A 30 -26.57 0.23 -5.68
CA ARG A 30 -25.60 -0.84 -5.30
C ARG A 30 -24.86 -1.43 -6.50
N ALA A 31 -25.55 -1.57 -7.63
CA ALA A 31 -25.01 -2.08 -8.89
C ALA A 31 -24.01 -1.08 -9.50
N TYR A 32 -24.39 0.20 -9.49
CA TYR A 32 -23.65 1.27 -10.13
C TYR A 32 -22.74 2.03 -9.15
N THR A 33 -22.21 1.39 -8.10
CA THR A 33 -21.33 2.04 -7.10
C THR A 33 -20.05 2.64 -7.69
N SER A 34 -19.55 2.11 -8.80
CA SER A 34 -18.39 2.66 -9.51
C SER A 34 -18.73 3.76 -10.51
N TYR A 35 -20.00 4.15 -10.61
CA TYR A 35 -20.50 5.17 -11.54
C TYR A 35 -21.16 6.30 -10.75
N ASP A 36 -21.00 7.53 -11.22
CA ASP A 36 -21.64 8.69 -10.59
C ASP A 36 -23.07 8.81 -11.11
N ILE A 37 -24.05 8.48 -10.28
CA ILE A 37 -25.48 8.62 -10.60
C ILE A 37 -25.87 10.09 -10.45
N THR A 38 -26.31 10.74 -11.53
CA THR A 38 -26.70 12.16 -11.55
C THR A 38 -28.18 12.35 -11.25
N CYS A 39 -29.03 11.45 -11.75
CA CYS A 39 -30.47 11.54 -11.61
C CYS A 39 -31.08 10.14 -11.45
N LEU A 40 -32.11 10.01 -10.62
CA LEU A 40 -32.91 8.81 -10.45
C LEU A 40 -34.38 9.20 -10.29
N GLN A 41 -35.24 8.64 -11.12
CA GLN A 41 -36.67 8.96 -11.21
C GLN A 41 -37.50 7.68 -11.20
N HIS A 42 -38.61 7.70 -10.46
CA HIS A 42 -39.60 6.64 -10.46
C HIS A 42 -40.69 6.98 -11.47
N LEU A 43 -40.82 6.13 -12.48
CA LEU A 43 -41.87 6.16 -13.49
C LEU A 43 -42.82 4.97 -13.25
N ALA A 44 -44.04 5.07 -13.75
CA ALA A 44 -45.02 4.00 -13.70
C ALA A 44 -45.55 3.73 -15.11
N LEU A 45 -45.65 2.46 -15.48
CA LEU A 45 -46.33 2.01 -16.70
C LEU A 45 -47.84 1.91 -16.44
N SER A 46 -48.62 1.80 -17.52
CA SER A 46 -50.07 1.68 -17.53
C SER A 46 -50.66 0.58 -16.62
N GLY A 47 -49.88 -0.45 -16.26
CA GLY A 47 -50.24 -1.52 -15.33
C GLY A 47 -49.83 -1.31 -13.86
N GLU A 48 -49.56 -0.07 -13.41
CA GLU A 48 -48.99 0.23 -12.09
C GLU A 48 -47.61 -0.44 -11.84
N LEU A 49 -46.89 -0.76 -12.92
CA LEU A 49 -45.56 -1.36 -12.83
C LEU A 49 -44.51 -0.27 -12.63
N GLY A 50 -43.69 -0.43 -11.60
CA GLY A 50 -42.62 0.52 -11.26
C GLY A 50 -41.43 0.40 -12.20
N VAL A 51 -41.00 1.53 -12.76
CA VAL A 51 -39.80 1.65 -13.59
C VAL A 51 -38.88 2.69 -12.96
N VAL A 52 -37.61 2.33 -12.74
CA VAL A 52 -36.60 3.28 -12.29
C VAL A 52 -35.78 3.72 -13.50
N HIS A 53 -35.94 4.99 -13.86
CA HIS A 53 -35.11 5.66 -14.84
C HIS A 53 -33.96 6.36 -14.12
N PHE A 54 -32.73 6.15 -14.58
CA PHE A 54 -31.55 6.74 -13.95
C PHE A 54 -30.53 7.21 -14.99
N GLN A 55 -29.81 8.27 -14.65
CA GLN A 55 -28.72 8.82 -15.44
C GLN A 55 -27.43 8.70 -14.66
N PHE A 56 -26.35 8.31 -15.34
CA PHE A 56 -25.05 8.14 -14.70
C PHE A 56 -23.89 8.51 -15.63
N ILE A 57 -22.75 8.83 -15.02
CA ILE A 57 -21.51 9.21 -15.71
C ILE A 57 -20.48 8.08 -15.58
N LEU A 58 -19.71 7.87 -16.65
CA LEU A 58 -18.60 6.91 -16.65
C LEU A 58 -17.39 7.42 -15.82
N PRO A 59 -16.78 6.59 -14.95
CA PRO A 59 -15.62 6.98 -14.14
C PRO A 59 -14.39 7.31 -15.00
N THR A 60 -13.44 8.07 -14.45
CA THR A 60 -12.27 8.63 -15.16
C THR A 60 -11.41 7.59 -15.87
N GLY A 61 -11.27 6.40 -15.30
CA GLY A 61 -10.54 5.27 -15.90
C GLY A 61 -11.35 4.37 -16.84
N HIS A 62 -12.59 4.74 -17.19
CA HIS A 62 -13.43 3.87 -18.00
C HIS A 62 -12.94 3.79 -19.46
N PRO A 63 -12.81 2.60 -20.07
CA PRO A 63 -12.29 2.44 -21.44
C PRO A 63 -13.08 3.12 -22.58
N ASN A 64 -14.27 3.64 -22.27
CA ASN A 64 -15.12 4.36 -23.22
C ASN A 64 -15.23 5.86 -22.85
N ARG A 65 -14.40 6.34 -21.91
CA ARG A 65 -14.20 7.74 -21.56
C ARG A 65 -13.01 8.23 -22.39
N ILE A 66 -13.30 8.97 -23.45
CA ILE A 66 -12.26 9.56 -24.30
C ILE A 66 -11.79 10.84 -23.58
N PRO A 67 -10.49 11.02 -23.31
CA PRO A 67 -10.01 12.24 -22.68
C PRO A 67 -10.29 13.43 -23.61
N ILE A 68 -10.99 14.43 -23.08
CA ILE A 68 -11.21 15.71 -23.77
C ILE A 68 -9.90 16.49 -23.66
N SER A 69 -9.36 17.00 -24.77
CA SER A 69 -8.17 17.85 -24.74
C SER A 69 -8.50 19.22 -24.13
N GLN A 70 -7.54 19.83 -23.43
CA GLN A 70 -7.70 21.14 -22.77
C GLN A 70 -8.17 22.24 -23.75
N SER A 71 -7.72 22.17 -25.01
CA SER A 71 -8.16 23.04 -26.11
C SER A 71 -9.65 22.95 -26.47
N GLU A 72 -10.29 21.79 -26.26
CA GLU A 72 -11.71 21.61 -26.54
C GLU A 72 -12.59 22.12 -25.37
N ILE A 73 -12.06 22.15 -24.15
CA ILE A 73 -12.72 22.71 -22.96
C ILE A 73 -12.76 24.24 -23.08
N GLU A 74 -11.64 24.84 -23.49
CA GLU A 74 -11.54 26.28 -23.71
C GLU A 74 -12.47 26.75 -24.83
N LEU A 75 -12.57 25.99 -25.94
CA LEU A 75 -13.50 26.28 -27.03
C LEU A 75 -14.96 26.21 -26.60
N ALA A 76 -15.32 25.24 -25.74
CA ALA A 76 -16.68 25.08 -25.21
C ALA A 76 -17.05 26.19 -24.19
N SER A 77 -16.07 26.75 -23.48
CA SER A 77 -16.27 27.88 -22.56
C SER A 77 -16.25 29.26 -23.23
N ALA A 78 -15.79 29.35 -24.48
CA ALA A 78 -15.57 30.62 -25.17
C ALA A 78 -16.78 31.14 -25.98
N GLN A 79 -17.91 30.42 -26.01
CA GLN A 79 -19.03 30.75 -26.90
C GLN A 79 -20.39 30.73 -26.20
N ASP A 80 -20.55 31.61 -25.21
CA ASP A 80 -21.85 32.05 -24.69
C ASP A 80 -22.40 33.29 -25.44
N GLN A 81 -21.87 33.60 -26.62
CA GLN A 81 -22.36 34.71 -27.45
C GLN A 81 -22.62 34.25 -28.89
N GLU A 82 -23.87 34.46 -29.30
CA GLU A 82 -24.46 34.23 -30.62
C GLU A 82 -24.95 32.80 -30.92
N GLY A 83 -26.27 32.63 -30.77
CA GLY A 83 -26.96 31.40 -31.14
C GLY A 83 -27.03 31.19 -32.66
N ILE A 84 -26.79 29.93 -33.08
CA ILE A 84 -27.29 29.13 -34.24
C ILE A 84 -26.49 27.79 -34.22
N PRO A 85 -26.98 26.61 -34.65
CA PRO A 85 -28.23 25.87 -34.40
C PRO A 85 -27.96 24.52 -33.66
N ALA A 86 -29.03 23.81 -33.27
CA ALA A 86 -29.03 22.59 -32.42
C ALA A 86 -28.11 21.40 -32.82
N GLU A 87 -27.47 21.40 -33.99
CA GLU A 87 -26.60 20.29 -34.45
C GLU A 87 -25.23 20.24 -33.75
N LEU A 88 -24.70 21.38 -33.27
CA LEU A 88 -23.44 21.40 -32.52
C LEU A 88 -23.62 20.91 -31.07
N CYS A 89 -24.79 21.20 -30.46
CA CYS A 89 -25.19 20.60 -29.18
C CYS A 89 -25.24 19.08 -29.27
N THR A 90 -25.67 18.52 -30.41
CA THR A 90 -25.65 17.07 -30.63
C THR A 90 -24.23 16.50 -30.73
N ALA A 91 -23.25 17.25 -31.25
CA ALA A 91 -21.85 16.83 -31.31
C ALA A 91 -21.14 16.92 -29.94
N ALA A 92 -21.43 17.95 -29.15
CA ALA A 92 -21.00 18.06 -27.76
C ALA A 92 -21.67 16.98 -26.88
N MET A 93 -22.95 16.67 -27.12
CA MET A 93 -23.66 15.58 -26.47
C MET A 93 -23.21 14.17 -26.91
N ARG A 94 -22.67 14.01 -28.13
CA ARG A 94 -21.98 12.77 -28.57
C ARG A 94 -20.70 12.51 -27.78
N LYS A 95 -20.08 13.54 -27.20
CA LYS A 95 -18.96 13.47 -26.25
C LYS A 95 -19.41 13.51 -24.78
N CYS A 96 -20.69 13.35 -24.50
CA CYS A 96 -21.22 13.33 -23.14
C CYS A 96 -20.99 11.95 -22.51
N HIS A 97 -20.24 11.92 -21.41
CA HIS A 97 -19.97 10.74 -20.57
C HIS A 97 -21.23 10.17 -19.89
N HIS A 98 -22.39 10.81 -20.10
CA HIS A 98 -23.67 10.47 -19.54
C HIS A 98 -24.31 9.29 -20.30
N ARG A 99 -24.94 8.43 -19.53
CA ARG A 99 -25.72 7.28 -19.99
C ARG A 99 -27.03 7.26 -19.23
N THR A 100 -28.08 6.86 -19.93
CA THR A 100 -29.40 6.60 -19.37
C THR A 100 -29.58 5.11 -19.17
N GLY A 101 -30.23 4.74 -18.08
CA GLY A 101 -30.60 3.38 -17.75
C GLY A 101 -32.06 3.32 -17.33
N ALA A 102 -32.73 2.23 -17.66
CA ALA A 102 -34.05 1.91 -17.17
C ALA A 102 -34.04 0.50 -16.56
N LEU A 103 -34.60 0.38 -15.36
CA LEU A 103 -34.76 -0.87 -14.64
C LEU A 103 -36.24 -1.10 -14.34
N ALA A 104 -36.78 -2.24 -14.77
CA ALA A 104 -38.15 -2.64 -14.51
C ALA A 104 -38.19 -4.12 -14.09
N ALA A 105 -39.16 -4.50 -13.27
CA ALA A 105 -39.37 -5.88 -12.82
C ALA A 105 -40.78 -6.35 -13.18
N PHE A 106 -40.88 -7.59 -13.69
CA PHE A 106 -42.10 -8.21 -14.20
C PHE A 106 -42.32 -9.57 -13.55
N GLU A 107 -43.58 -9.96 -13.38
CA GLU A 107 -43.97 -11.25 -12.81
C GLU A 107 -43.75 -12.42 -13.77
N SER A 108 -43.80 -12.16 -15.08
CA SER A 108 -43.54 -13.17 -16.10
C SER A 108 -42.93 -12.52 -17.34
N PHE A 109 -42.28 -13.33 -18.17
CA PHE A 109 -41.75 -12.85 -19.44
C PHE A 109 -42.87 -12.41 -20.39
N ASP A 110 -44.03 -13.05 -20.34
CA ASP A 110 -45.16 -12.73 -21.21
C ASP A 110 -45.77 -11.37 -20.82
N GLN A 111 -45.78 -11.04 -19.52
CA GLN A 111 -46.12 -9.69 -19.05
C GLN A 111 -45.13 -8.65 -19.59
N PHE A 112 -43.83 -8.94 -19.57
CA PHE A 112 -42.84 -8.04 -20.15
C PHE A 112 -43.10 -7.78 -21.65
N VAL A 113 -43.44 -8.81 -22.43
CA VAL A 113 -43.76 -8.65 -23.86
C VAL A 113 -45.00 -7.78 -24.10
N GLN A 114 -45.97 -7.78 -23.18
CA GLN A 114 -47.15 -6.92 -23.29
C GLN A 114 -46.84 -5.43 -23.09
N TYR A 115 -45.91 -5.11 -22.18
CA TYR A 115 -45.54 -3.75 -21.83
C TYR A 115 -44.20 -3.30 -22.45
N SER A 116 -43.62 -4.10 -23.35
CA SER A 116 -42.31 -3.80 -23.93
C SER A 116 -42.34 -2.50 -24.73
N ASP A 117 -43.40 -2.27 -25.51
CA ASP A 117 -43.51 -1.11 -26.38
C ASP A 117 -43.60 0.19 -25.55
N GLU A 118 -44.41 0.16 -24.48
CA GLU A 118 -44.52 1.28 -23.53
C GLU A 118 -43.17 1.56 -22.83
N LEU A 119 -42.45 0.51 -22.41
CA LEU A 119 -41.14 0.65 -21.79
C LEU A 119 -40.08 1.22 -22.77
N LEU A 120 -40.16 0.84 -24.05
CA LEU A 120 -39.29 1.34 -25.11
C LEU A 120 -39.63 2.77 -25.55
N ASP A 121 -40.88 3.20 -25.37
CA ASP A 121 -41.33 4.57 -25.60
C ASP A 121 -40.93 5.53 -24.48
N LEU A 122 -40.80 5.04 -23.24
CA LEU A 122 -40.25 5.81 -22.13
C LEU A 122 -38.76 6.16 -22.30
N ALA A 123 -38.05 5.57 -23.26
CA ALA A 123 -36.66 5.90 -23.55
C ALA A 123 -36.56 7.16 -24.43
N PRO A 124 -36.14 8.33 -23.89
CA PRO A 124 -36.02 9.56 -24.69
C PRO A 124 -34.97 9.44 -25.82
N LEU A 125 -35.05 10.25 -26.88
CA LEU A 125 -34.20 10.13 -28.08
C LEU A 125 -32.70 10.53 -27.90
N GLU A 126 -32.21 10.76 -26.68
CA GLU A 126 -30.83 11.12 -26.33
C GLU A 126 -30.33 10.40 -25.03
N PRO A 127 -29.02 10.16 -24.81
CA PRO A 127 -28.10 9.27 -25.53
C PRO A 127 -27.87 7.90 -24.82
N ILE A 128 -27.80 6.82 -25.61
CA ILE A 128 -27.30 5.45 -25.27
C ILE A 128 -27.97 4.84 -24.01
N HIS A 129 -29.08 4.13 -24.23
CA HIS A 129 -29.87 3.47 -23.19
C HIS A 129 -29.33 2.11 -22.80
N ILE A 130 -29.38 1.81 -21.51
CA ILE A 130 -29.17 0.48 -20.94
C ILE A 130 -30.47 0.01 -20.33
N LEU A 131 -30.98 -1.12 -20.80
CA LEU A 131 -32.20 -1.70 -20.26
C LEU A 131 -31.86 -2.88 -19.36
N MET A 132 -32.44 -2.90 -18.16
CA MET A 132 -32.35 -4.01 -17.21
C MET A 132 -33.78 -4.48 -16.88
N ILE A 133 -34.04 -5.76 -17.08
CA ILE A 133 -35.39 -6.33 -16.96
C ILE A 133 -35.33 -7.49 -15.97
N GLY A 134 -35.99 -7.34 -14.82
CA GLY A 134 -36.21 -8.43 -13.88
C GLY A 134 -37.41 -9.27 -14.29
N VAL A 135 -37.26 -10.59 -14.36
CA VAL A 135 -38.35 -11.53 -14.67
C VAL A 135 -38.38 -12.60 -13.60
N ARG A 136 -39.55 -12.91 -13.02
CA ARG A 136 -39.69 -14.03 -12.09
C ARG A 136 -39.46 -15.36 -12.81
N ASP A 137 -38.76 -16.26 -12.14
CA ASP A 137 -38.60 -17.62 -12.64
C ASP A 137 -39.93 -18.38 -12.69
N SER A 138 -40.20 -19.01 -13.84
CA SER A 138 -41.36 -19.88 -14.08
C SER A 138 -41.07 -21.36 -13.79
N GLY A 139 -39.85 -21.71 -13.36
CA GLY A 139 -39.44 -23.08 -13.04
C GLY A 139 -38.73 -23.81 -14.18
N GLU A 140 -38.23 -23.09 -15.18
CA GLU A 140 -37.43 -23.67 -16.28
C GLU A 140 -35.96 -23.78 -15.84
N ASN A 141 -35.48 -25.00 -15.59
CA ASN A 141 -34.16 -25.25 -14.97
C ASN A 141 -32.96 -25.12 -15.92
N ASP A 142 -33.14 -24.95 -17.24
CA ASP A 142 -32.04 -24.90 -18.22
C ASP A 142 -31.72 -23.47 -18.69
N ASP A 143 -30.52 -22.98 -18.35
CA ASP A 143 -29.99 -21.68 -18.76
C ASP A 143 -30.01 -21.48 -20.29
N SER A 144 -29.84 -22.57 -21.06
CA SER A 144 -29.83 -22.53 -22.53
C SER A 144 -31.22 -22.33 -23.11
N ALA A 145 -32.27 -22.85 -22.45
CA ALA A 145 -33.65 -22.61 -22.84
C ALA A 145 -34.06 -21.16 -22.56
N VAL A 146 -33.72 -20.66 -21.36
CA VAL A 146 -33.99 -19.27 -20.94
C VAL A 146 -33.28 -18.27 -21.86
N SER A 147 -31.99 -18.49 -22.16
CA SER A 147 -31.24 -17.66 -23.11
C SER A 147 -31.88 -17.65 -24.51
N ARG A 148 -32.35 -18.80 -25.02
CA ARG A 148 -33.04 -18.88 -26.31
C ARG A 148 -34.34 -18.09 -26.30
N ARG A 149 -35.14 -18.15 -25.24
CA ARG A 149 -36.40 -17.39 -25.09
C ARG A 149 -36.14 -15.89 -25.17
N PHE A 150 -35.21 -15.37 -24.35
CA PHE A 150 -34.85 -13.96 -24.36
C PHE A 150 -34.21 -13.53 -25.70
N GLY A 151 -33.36 -14.38 -26.26
CA GLY A 151 -32.70 -14.14 -27.54
C GLY A 151 -33.65 -14.12 -28.74
N ASN A 152 -34.78 -14.85 -28.69
CA ASN A 152 -35.81 -14.79 -29.72
C ASN A 152 -36.53 -13.44 -29.72
N PHE A 153 -36.85 -12.91 -28.54
CA PHE A 153 -37.44 -11.57 -28.40
C PHE A 153 -36.50 -10.47 -28.90
N CYS A 154 -35.22 -10.52 -28.50
CA CYS A 154 -34.23 -9.55 -28.97
C CYS A 154 -34.03 -9.59 -30.48
N ARG A 155 -34.08 -10.79 -31.09
CA ARG A 155 -34.01 -10.96 -32.55
C ARG A 155 -35.24 -10.39 -33.26
N ALA A 156 -36.43 -10.60 -32.71
CA ALA A 156 -37.67 -10.08 -33.27
C ALA A 156 -37.70 -8.54 -33.27
N HIS A 157 -37.26 -7.91 -32.17
CA HIS A 157 -37.33 -6.45 -31.98
C HIS A 157 -36.01 -5.72 -32.33
N ARG A 158 -35.03 -6.41 -32.95
CA ARG A 158 -33.68 -5.84 -33.21
C ARG A 158 -33.71 -4.47 -33.90
N HIS A 159 -34.61 -4.28 -34.86
CA HIS A 159 -34.70 -3.05 -35.65
C HIS A 159 -35.15 -1.87 -34.78
N GLU A 160 -36.15 -2.09 -33.94
CA GLU A 160 -36.66 -1.12 -32.98
C GLU A 160 -35.61 -0.77 -31.92
N LEU A 161 -34.92 -1.79 -31.39
CA LEU A 161 -33.86 -1.58 -30.39
C LEU A 161 -32.69 -0.74 -30.93
N HIS A 162 -32.32 -0.93 -32.21
CA HIS A 162 -31.34 -0.08 -32.89
C HIS A 162 -31.87 1.34 -33.12
N GLN A 163 -33.15 1.49 -33.53
CA GLN A 163 -33.79 2.79 -33.73
C GLN A 163 -33.82 3.62 -32.44
N LYS A 164 -34.12 2.98 -31.31
CA LYS A 164 -34.13 3.58 -29.96
C LYS A 164 -32.73 3.72 -29.35
N ARG A 165 -31.65 3.38 -30.07
CA ARG A 165 -30.24 3.48 -29.64
C ARG A 165 -29.93 2.76 -28.32
N ILE A 166 -30.57 1.61 -28.10
CA ILE A 166 -30.30 0.78 -26.92
C ILE A 166 -28.96 0.06 -27.10
N ARG A 167 -28.07 0.20 -26.13
CA ARG A 167 -26.71 -0.39 -26.21
C ARG A 167 -26.67 -1.82 -25.71
N ARG A 168 -27.42 -2.10 -24.65
CA ARG A 168 -27.53 -3.43 -24.07
C ARG A 168 -28.88 -3.60 -23.39
N ILE A 169 -29.39 -4.82 -23.46
CA ILE A 169 -30.53 -5.30 -22.69
C ILE A 169 -30.02 -6.44 -21.83
N THR A 170 -30.30 -6.37 -20.53
CA THR A 170 -29.91 -7.41 -19.58
C THR A 170 -31.15 -7.95 -18.91
N PHE A 171 -31.40 -9.23 -19.08
CA PHE A 171 -32.46 -9.94 -18.39
C PHE A 171 -31.91 -10.54 -17.11
N MET A 172 -32.60 -10.29 -16.01
CA MET A 172 -32.31 -10.81 -14.69
C MET A 172 -33.41 -11.80 -14.32
N LEU A 173 -33.07 -13.09 -14.28
CA LEU A 173 -33.99 -14.13 -13.83
C LEU A 173 -33.99 -14.18 -12.30
N LEU A 174 -35.13 -13.88 -11.71
CA LEU A 174 -35.32 -13.78 -10.26
C LEU A 174 -35.78 -15.13 -9.70
N ILE A 175 -34.84 -15.87 -9.12
CA ILE A 175 -35.05 -17.19 -8.50
C ILE A 175 -35.18 -17.04 -6.98
N LYS A 176 -36.18 -17.66 -6.37
CA LYS A 176 -36.42 -17.56 -4.94
C LYS A 176 -35.24 -18.14 -4.13
N ARG A 177 -34.66 -17.32 -3.23
CA ARG A 177 -33.54 -17.69 -2.33
C ARG A 177 -32.21 -18.04 -3.03
N GLN A 178 -32.05 -17.68 -4.30
CA GLN A 178 -30.80 -17.86 -5.04
C GLN A 178 -30.38 -16.55 -5.70
N PHE A 179 -29.09 -16.40 -6.01
CA PHE A 179 -28.63 -15.24 -6.76
C PHE A 179 -29.32 -15.18 -8.13
N PRO A 180 -29.71 -13.98 -8.59
CA PRO A 180 -30.33 -13.83 -9.89
C PRO A 180 -29.35 -14.20 -11.00
N LYS A 181 -29.87 -14.86 -12.04
CA LYS A 181 -29.10 -15.19 -13.24
C LYS A 181 -29.20 -14.04 -14.24
N PHE A 182 -28.08 -13.69 -14.86
CA PHE A 182 -27.99 -12.54 -15.77
C PHE A 182 -27.72 -13.00 -17.20
N PHE A 183 -28.49 -12.47 -18.14
CA PHE A 183 -28.34 -12.71 -19.58
C PHE A 183 -28.28 -11.37 -20.30
N THR A 184 -27.13 -11.06 -20.90
CA THR A 184 -26.88 -9.75 -21.52
C THR A 184 -26.79 -9.84 -23.04
N PHE A 185 -27.58 -9.02 -23.73
CA PHE A 185 -27.63 -8.88 -25.18
C PHE A 185 -27.15 -7.48 -25.55
N ARG A 186 -26.26 -7.35 -26.54
CA ARG A 186 -25.63 -6.05 -26.87
C ARG A 186 -25.77 -5.69 -28.34
N ALA A 187 -25.97 -4.41 -28.61
CA ALA A 187 -26.08 -3.87 -29.96
C ALA A 187 -24.86 -4.15 -30.83
N ARG A 188 -23.64 -4.16 -30.26
CA ARG A 188 -22.40 -4.43 -31.00
C ARG A 188 -22.33 -5.84 -31.61
N ASN A 189 -23.09 -6.78 -31.05
CA ASN A 189 -23.19 -8.16 -31.53
C ASN A 189 -24.57 -8.39 -32.18
N ASP A 190 -25.22 -7.35 -32.70
CA ASP A 190 -26.59 -7.40 -33.25
C ASP A 190 -27.61 -8.04 -32.29
N PHE A 191 -27.50 -7.71 -30.99
CA PHE A 191 -28.33 -8.27 -29.93
C PHE A 191 -28.30 -9.80 -29.81
N THR A 192 -27.20 -10.45 -30.19
CA THR A 192 -26.91 -11.81 -29.71
C THR A 192 -26.42 -11.77 -28.26
N GLU A 193 -26.63 -12.87 -27.53
CA GLU A 193 -26.15 -13.02 -26.16
C GLU A 193 -24.62 -12.86 -26.12
N ASP A 194 -24.12 -12.10 -25.16
CA ASP A 194 -22.71 -12.15 -24.80
C ASP A 194 -22.51 -13.09 -23.61
N THR A 195 -22.00 -14.29 -23.90
CA THR A 195 -21.73 -15.33 -22.90
C THR A 195 -20.70 -14.90 -21.86
N ILE A 196 -19.83 -13.93 -22.17
CA ILE A 196 -18.86 -13.36 -21.22
C ILE A 196 -19.56 -12.71 -20.02
N TYR A 197 -20.75 -12.15 -20.21
CA TYR A 197 -21.53 -11.48 -19.16
C TYR A 197 -22.60 -12.41 -18.56
N ARG A 198 -22.56 -13.70 -18.86
CA ARG A 198 -23.50 -14.65 -18.28
C ARG A 198 -23.30 -14.74 -16.78
N HIS A 199 -24.39 -14.63 -16.03
CA HIS A 199 -24.41 -14.59 -14.55
C HIS A 199 -23.57 -13.46 -13.94
N LEU A 200 -23.11 -12.52 -14.76
CA LEU A 200 -22.37 -11.33 -14.34
C LEU A 200 -23.25 -10.10 -14.52
N GLU A 201 -23.37 -9.34 -13.44
CA GLU A 201 -23.95 -8.00 -13.51
C GLU A 201 -23.07 -7.07 -14.38
N PRO A 202 -23.61 -6.46 -15.45
CA PRO A 202 -22.82 -5.66 -16.38
C PRO A 202 -22.24 -4.36 -15.81
N ALA A 203 -22.72 -3.88 -14.67
CA ALA A 203 -22.11 -2.75 -13.95
C ALA A 203 -20.85 -3.18 -13.17
N SER A 204 -20.84 -4.41 -12.65
CA SER A 204 -19.68 -5.01 -11.97
C SER A 204 -18.54 -5.38 -12.93
N ALA A 205 -18.80 -5.46 -14.25
CA ALA A 205 -17.77 -5.74 -15.25
C ALA A 205 -16.62 -4.73 -15.30
N PHE A 206 -16.87 -3.46 -14.93
CA PHE A 206 -15.82 -2.46 -14.80
C PHE A 206 -14.94 -2.74 -13.56
N GLN A 207 -15.55 -3.10 -12.42
CA GLN A 207 -14.85 -3.52 -11.20
C GLN A 207 -14.00 -4.78 -11.44
N LEU A 208 -14.44 -5.69 -12.30
CA LEU A 208 -13.67 -6.87 -12.70
C LEU A 208 -12.59 -6.56 -13.75
N GLU A 209 -12.47 -5.32 -14.22
CA GLU A 209 -11.49 -4.90 -15.23
C GLU A 209 -11.45 -5.78 -16.49
N LEU A 210 -12.60 -6.26 -16.97
CA LEU A 210 -12.65 -7.14 -18.15
C LEU A 210 -11.99 -6.52 -19.39
N TYR A 211 -11.90 -5.19 -19.44
CA TYR A 211 -11.25 -4.45 -20.50
C TYR A 211 -9.73 -4.71 -20.61
N ARG A 212 -9.05 -5.13 -19.53
CA ARG A 212 -7.62 -5.47 -19.57
C ARG A 212 -7.34 -6.74 -20.36
N MET A 213 -8.36 -7.56 -20.59
CA MET A 213 -8.27 -8.82 -21.35
C MET A 213 -8.70 -8.65 -22.81
N ARG A 214 -8.80 -7.42 -23.33
CA ARG A 214 -9.23 -7.14 -24.72
C ARG A 214 -8.33 -7.78 -25.79
N SER A 215 -7.07 -8.02 -25.47
CA SER A 215 -6.10 -8.72 -26.33
C SER A 215 -6.38 -10.21 -26.48
N TYR A 216 -7.27 -10.78 -25.67
CA TYR A 216 -7.66 -12.18 -25.72
C TYR A 216 -9.08 -12.32 -26.30
N GLU A 217 -9.30 -13.42 -27.01
CA GLU A 217 -10.62 -13.97 -27.29
C GLU A 217 -11.02 -14.84 -26.10
N LEU A 218 -12.12 -14.47 -25.45
CA LEU A 218 -12.53 -15.02 -24.16
C LEU A 218 -13.67 -16.01 -24.34
N GLU A 219 -13.56 -17.13 -23.64
CA GLU A 219 -14.59 -18.14 -23.48
C GLU A 219 -14.93 -18.26 -21.99
N ALA A 220 -16.18 -17.98 -21.62
CA ALA A 220 -16.61 -18.06 -20.22
C ALA A 220 -16.89 -19.53 -19.84
N LEU A 221 -16.27 -20.00 -18.76
CA LEU A 221 -16.47 -21.34 -18.23
C LEU A 221 -17.45 -21.30 -17.05
N PRO A 222 -18.37 -22.27 -16.93
CA PRO A 222 -19.28 -22.33 -15.79
C PRO A 222 -18.52 -22.66 -14.50
N THR A 223 -18.81 -21.93 -13.43
CA THR A 223 -18.24 -22.10 -12.09
C THR A 223 -19.32 -22.51 -11.10
N SER A 224 -18.94 -23.18 -10.01
CA SER A 224 -19.90 -23.51 -8.94
C SER A 224 -20.30 -22.25 -8.15
N ASN A 225 -19.34 -21.35 -7.93
CA ASN A 225 -19.55 -20.06 -7.30
C ASN A 225 -19.84 -18.96 -8.34
N GLN A 226 -21.10 -18.52 -8.42
CA GLN A 226 -21.54 -17.46 -9.35
C GLN A 226 -20.89 -16.09 -9.12
N LYS A 227 -20.26 -15.85 -7.97
CA LYS A 227 -19.50 -14.61 -7.71
C LYS A 227 -18.13 -14.62 -8.37
N MET A 228 -17.66 -15.80 -8.76
CA MET A 228 -16.37 -16.01 -9.39
C MET A 228 -16.58 -16.26 -10.88
N HIS A 229 -15.83 -15.52 -11.69
CA HIS A 229 -15.91 -15.62 -13.14
C HIS A 229 -14.60 -16.18 -13.68
N LEU A 230 -14.67 -17.36 -14.27
CA LEU A 230 -13.57 -18.04 -14.92
C LEU A 230 -13.68 -17.87 -16.45
N TYR A 231 -12.59 -17.44 -17.07
CA TYR A 231 -12.49 -17.28 -18.52
C TYR A 231 -11.27 -18.03 -19.05
N LEU A 232 -11.44 -18.76 -20.14
CA LEU A 232 -10.35 -19.23 -20.97
C LEU A 232 -10.03 -18.16 -22.02
N GLY A 233 -8.85 -17.56 -21.96
CA GLY A 233 -8.38 -16.57 -22.91
C GLY A 233 -7.44 -17.16 -23.95
N LYS A 234 -7.74 -16.92 -25.23
CA LYS A 234 -6.90 -17.27 -26.39
C LYS A 234 -6.32 -15.97 -26.94
N ALA A 235 -5.00 -15.82 -27.01
CA ALA A 235 -4.40 -14.57 -27.46
C ALA A 235 -4.81 -14.26 -28.92
N LYS A 236 -5.22 -13.02 -29.19
CA LYS A 236 -5.57 -12.59 -30.55
C LYS A 236 -4.30 -12.42 -31.37
N VAL A 237 -4.10 -13.30 -32.34
CA VAL A 237 -3.00 -13.25 -33.31
C VAL A 237 -3.50 -12.82 -34.69
N LYS A 238 -2.58 -12.39 -35.56
CA LYS A 238 -2.92 -12.06 -36.95
C LYS A 238 -3.41 -13.33 -37.67
N LYS A 239 -4.37 -13.17 -38.60
CA LYS A 239 -4.92 -14.30 -39.38
C LYS A 239 -3.78 -15.08 -40.06
N GLY A 240 -3.67 -16.38 -39.76
CA GLY A 240 -2.66 -17.28 -40.30
C GLY A 240 -1.54 -17.69 -39.35
N GLN A 241 -1.42 -17.06 -38.17
CA GLN A 241 -0.50 -17.49 -37.12
C GLN A 241 -1.21 -18.39 -36.12
N GLU A 242 -0.56 -19.48 -35.68
CA GLU A 242 -1.09 -20.30 -34.60
C GLU A 242 -1.04 -19.56 -33.26
N VAL A 243 -2.11 -19.67 -32.49
CA VAL A 243 -2.17 -19.13 -31.13
C VAL A 243 -1.30 -20.01 -30.24
N THR A 244 -0.26 -19.43 -29.65
CA THR A 244 0.61 -20.12 -28.68
C THR A 244 0.17 -19.88 -27.25
N ASP A 245 -0.38 -18.69 -26.97
CA ASP A 245 -0.68 -18.21 -25.62
C ASP A 245 -2.16 -18.46 -25.26
N PHE A 246 -2.37 -19.41 -24.36
CA PHE A 246 -3.65 -19.70 -23.71
C PHE A 246 -3.50 -19.42 -22.22
N ARG A 247 -4.50 -18.80 -21.60
CA ARG A 247 -4.47 -18.53 -20.14
C ARG A 247 -5.84 -18.71 -19.53
N PHE A 248 -5.89 -19.21 -18.31
CA PHE A 248 -7.08 -19.07 -17.47
C PHE A 248 -7.05 -17.74 -16.72
N PHE A 249 -8.16 -17.02 -16.77
CA PHE A 249 -8.39 -15.79 -16.04
C PHE A 249 -9.53 -16.01 -15.06
N ILE A 250 -9.21 -15.99 -13.77
CA ILE A 250 -10.22 -15.98 -12.71
C ILE A 250 -10.35 -14.55 -12.21
N ARG A 251 -11.59 -14.07 -12.10
CA ARG A 251 -11.88 -12.73 -11.58
C ARG A 251 -13.03 -12.76 -10.59
N SER A 252 -12.83 -12.19 -9.42
CA SER A 252 -13.83 -12.15 -8.35
C SER A 252 -13.82 -10.80 -7.62
N ILE A 253 -14.98 -10.40 -7.08
CA ILE A 253 -15.13 -9.21 -6.24
C ILE A 253 -15.40 -9.66 -4.80
N ILE A 254 -14.55 -9.23 -3.88
CA ILE A 254 -14.67 -9.47 -2.44
C ILE A 254 -15.37 -8.26 -1.82
N ARG A 255 -16.55 -8.48 -1.25
CA ARG A 255 -17.34 -7.42 -0.57
C ARG A 255 -17.45 -7.74 0.91
N HIS A 256 -17.27 -6.73 1.75
CA HIS A 256 -17.39 -6.82 3.19
C HIS A 256 -18.87 -6.96 3.62
N GLN A 257 -19.14 -7.64 4.74
CA GLN A 257 -20.45 -7.60 5.40
C GLN A 257 -20.45 -6.39 6.36
N ASP A 258 -21.33 -5.40 6.16
CA ASP A 258 -21.26 -4.00 6.66
C ASP A 258 -21.10 -3.72 8.19
N LEU A 259 -20.59 -4.64 9.02
CA LEU A 259 -20.64 -4.56 10.50
C LEU A 259 -19.35 -5.00 11.23
N ILE A 260 -18.15 -4.59 10.81
CA ILE A 260 -16.89 -4.94 11.52
C ILE A 260 -16.06 -3.69 11.82
N THR A 261 -15.43 -3.63 13.00
CA THR A 261 -14.51 -2.57 13.44
C THR A 261 -13.28 -2.46 12.53
N LYS A 262 -12.56 -1.32 12.54
CA LYS A 262 -11.42 -1.06 11.65
C LYS A 262 -10.32 -2.11 11.78
N GLU A 263 -10.04 -2.58 12.99
CA GLU A 263 -8.99 -3.56 13.27
C GLU A 263 -9.39 -4.96 12.80
N ALA A 264 -10.64 -5.37 13.06
CA ALA A 264 -11.16 -6.64 12.59
C ALA A 264 -11.44 -6.66 11.06
N SER A 265 -11.48 -5.50 10.41
CA SER A 265 -11.64 -5.42 8.95
C SER A 265 -10.42 -5.97 8.19
N PHE A 266 -9.20 -5.81 8.71
CA PHE A 266 -7.99 -6.33 8.06
C PHE A 266 -7.91 -7.86 8.15
N GLU A 267 -8.08 -8.40 9.36
CA GLU A 267 -8.09 -9.83 9.60
C GLU A 267 -9.24 -10.51 8.82
N TYR A 268 -10.41 -9.88 8.78
CA TYR A 268 -11.52 -10.33 7.94
C TYR A 268 -11.16 -10.35 6.46
N LEU A 269 -10.53 -9.30 5.92
CA LEU A 269 -10.14 -9.25 4.50
C LEU A 269 -9.05 -10.24 4.16
N GLN A 270 -8.12 -10.49 5.08
CA GLN A 270 -7.12 -11.54 4.92
C GLN A 270 -7.78 -12.92 4.84
N ASN A 271 -8.64 -13.24 5.80
CA ASN A 271 -9.34 -14.54 5.84
C ASN A 271 -10.29 -14.72 4.65
N GLU A 272 -11.03 -13.68 4.26
CA GLU A 272 -11.89 -13.72 3.07
C GLU A 272 -11.08 -13.78 1.77
N GLY A 273 -9.95 -13.09 1.71
CA GLY A 273 -9.00 -13.17 0.60
C GLY A 273 -8.47 -14.58 0.41
N GLU A 274 -8.04 -15.21 1.50
CA GLU A 274 -7.57 -16.60 1.51
C GLU A 274 -8.68 -17.57 1.10
N ARG A 275 -9.89 -17.43 1.66
CA ARG A 275 -11.05 -18.27 1.31
C ARG A 275 -11.37 -18.20 -0.19
N VAL A 276 -11.47 -17.00 -0.75
CA VAL A 276 -11.80 -16.81 -2.18
C VAL A 276 -10.65 -17.26 -3.08
N LEU A 277 -9.41 -17.17 -2.62
CA LEU A 277 -8.26 -17.70 -3.34
C LEU A 277 -8.29 -19.23 -3.41
N LEU A 278 -8.60 -19.91 -2.31
CA LEU A 278 -8.74 -21.38 -2.29
C LEU A 278 -9.89 -21.84 -3.20
N GLU A 279 -11.05 -21.18 -3.13
CA GLU A 279 -12.16 -21.45 -4.06
C GLU A 279 -11.74 -21.24 -5.53
N ALA A 280 -10.87 -20.27 -5.81
CA ALA A 280 -10.37 -20.03 -7.16
C ALA A 280 -9.42 -21.14 -7.62
N MET A 281 -8.64 -21.70 -6.71
CA MET A 281 -7.77 -22.83 -7.01
C MET A 281 -8.58 -24.10 -7.30
N ASP A 282 -9.64 -24.37 -6.53
CA ASP A 282 -10.53 -25.52 -6.76
C ASP A 282 -11.22 -25.41 -8.13
N GLU A 283 -11.75 -24.24 -8.48
CA GLU A 283 -12.37 -24.00 -9.80
C GLU A 283 -11.35 -24.10 -10.93
N LEU A 284 -10.10 -23.67 -10.69
CA LEU A 284 -9.03 -23.81 -11.67
C LEU A 284 -8.65 -25.28 -11.88
N GLU A 285 -8.62 -26.08 -10.82
CA GLU A 285 -8.37 -27.53 -10.89
C GLU A 285 -9.45 -28.22 -11.74
N VAL A 286 -10.72 -27.87 -11.53
CA VAL A 286 -11.82 -28.35 -12.38
C VAL A 286 -11.63 -27.88 -13.84
N ALA A 287 -11.22 -26.63 -14.04
CA ALA A 287 -10.96 -26.07 -15.38
C ALA A 287 -9.84 -26.78 -16.14
N PHE A 288 -8.88 -27.41 -15.45
CA PHE A 288 -7.83 -28.21 -16.09
C PHE A 288 -8.34 -29.47 -16.80
N SER A 289 -9.60 -29.86 -16.58
CA SER A 289 -10.28 -30.88 -17.39
C SER A 289 -10.55 -30.43 -18.84
N HIS A 290 -10.48 -29.12 -19.13
CA HIS A 290 -10.75 -28.59 -20.45
C HIS A 290 -9.69 -29.05 -21.49
N PRO A 291 -10.05 -29.39 -22.74
CA PRO A 291 -9.10 -29.92 -23.73
C PRO A 291 -7.88 -29.03 -24.00
N LEU A 292 -8.07 -27.71 -23.91
CA LEU A 292 -7.02 -26.70 -24.15
C LEU A 292 -6.19 -26.37 -22.89
N ALA A 293 -6.51 -26.95 -21.72
CA ALA A 293 -5.84 -26.63 -20.47
C ALA A 293 -4.34 -26.98 -20.47
N LYS A 294 -3.94 -28.04 -21.19
CA LYS A 294 -2.52 -28.43 -21.31
C LYS A 294 -1.64 -27.40 -22.02
N ARG A 295 -2.25 -26.44 -22.71
CA ARG A 295 -1.55 -25.38 -23.46
C ARG A 295 -1.52 -24.06 -22.68
N THR A 296 -2.08 -24.02 -21.46
CA THR A 296 -2.17 -22.77 -20.72
C THR A 296 -0.89 -22.45 -19.99
N ASP A 297 -0.39 -21.24 -20.18
CA ASP A 297 0.77 -20.69 -19.47
C ASP A 297 0.36 -19.39 -18.76
N CYS A 298 0.97 -19.09 -17.60
CA CYS A 298 0.73 -17.84 -16.86
C CYS A 298 -0.76 -17.54 -16.53
N ASN A 299 -1.44 -18.49 -15.89
CA ASN A 299 -2.80 -18.27 -15.37
C ASN A 299 -2.85 -17.08 -14.41
N HIS A 300 -3.97 -16.36 -14.41
CA HIS A 300 -4.10 -15.07 -13.73
C HIS A 300 -5.35 -15.04 -12.84
N ILE A 301 -5.15 -14.81 -11.54
CA ILE A 301 -6.22 -14.60 -10.56
C ILE A 301 -6.31 -13.11 -10.24
N PHE A 302 -7.50 -12.54 -10.37
CA PHE A 302 -7.81 -11.15 -10.03
C PHE A 302 -8.83 -11.10 -8.91
N LEU A 303 -8.45 -10.51 -7.78
CA LEU A 303 -9.34 -10.29 -6.65
C LEU A 303 -9.50 -8.79 -6.44
N ASN A 304 -10.73 -8.29 -6.59
CA ASN A 304 -11.05 -6.89 -6.32
C ASN A 304 -11.72 -6.75 -4.95
N PHE A 305 -11.04 -6.08 -4.01
CA PHE A 305 -11.60 -5.76 -2.71
C PHE A 305 -12.46 -4.49 -2.82
N GLY A 306 -13.78 -4.65 -2.67
CA GLY A 306 -14.74 -3.56 -2.71
C GLY A 306 -14.62 -2.48 -1.61
N PRO A 307 -14.28 -2.79 -0.35
CA PRO A 307 -14.16 -1.76 0.69
C PRO A 307 -12.84 -1.00 0.59
N THR A 308 -12.88 0.32 0.78
CA THR A 308 -11.68 1.14 0.92
C THR A 308 -11.08 0.96 2.30
N VAL A 309 -9.90 0.35 2.38
CA VAL A 309 -9.13 0.22 3.62
C VAL A 309 -7.98 1.20 3.61
N ILE A 310 -7.79 1.91 4.71
CA ILE A 310 -6.62 2.77 4.92
C ILE A 310 -5.48 1.85 5.34
N MET A 311 -4.51 1.64 4.45
CA MET A 311 -3.28 0.90 4.75
C MET A 311 -2.12 1.88 4.91
N ASP A 312 -1.24 1.61 5.88
CA ASP A 312 0.02 2.35 6.04
C ASP A 312 1.09 1.71 5.13
N PRO A 313 1.59 2.42 4.11
CA PRO A 313 2.61 1.90 3.18
C PRO A 313 3.90 1.47 3.89
N ALA A 314 4.18 2.00 5.08
CA ALA A 314 5.41 1.72 5.83
C ALA A 314 5.47 0.28 6.41
N LYS A 315 4.35 -0.47 6.39
CA LYS A 315 4.26 -1.82 6.98
C LYS A 315 4.43 -2.98 6.01
N VAL A 316 4.66 -2.73 4.72
CA VAL A 316 4.68 -3.79 3.70
C VAL A 316 6.10 -4.04 3.20
N TYR A 317 6.73 -5.10 3.70
CA TYR A 317 7.95 -5.68 3.14
C TYR A 317 7.60 -6.99 2.44
N VAL A 318 7.57 -6.98 1.11
CA VAL A 318 7.38 -8.19 0.28
C VAL A 318 8.74 -8.65 -0.19
N SER A 319 9.22 -9.75 0.40
CA SER A 319 10.52 -10.34 0.10
C SER A 319 10.38 -11.51 -0.87
N VAL A 320 10.61 -11.25 -2.16
CA VAL A 320 10.88 -12.28 -3.16
C VAL A 320 12.26 -11.99 -3.73
N ASN A 321 13.29 -12.50 -3.07
CA ASN A 321 14.68 -12.35 -3.50
C ASN A 321 15.34 -13.73 -3.63
N SER A 322 16.38 -13.81 -4.44
CA SER A 322 17.22 -15.00 -4.62
C SER A 322 18.44 -14.95 -3.69
N GLY A 323 18.30 -14.30 -2.50
CA GLY A 323 19.42 -13.93 -1.66
C GLY A 323 20.28 -12.79 -2.24
N ALA A 324 21.52 -12.69 -1.79
CA ALA A 324 22.49 -11.74 -2.34
C ALA A 324 22.87 -12.13 -3.78
N ARG A 325 23.02 -11.14 -4.66
CA ARG A 325 23.50 -11.37 -6.03
C ARG A 325 24.91 -11.95 -5.97
N ILE A 326 25.06 -13.24 -6.24
CA ILE A 326 26.37 -13.89 -6.41
C ILE A 326 26.86 -13.50 -7.79
N GLY A 327 27.94 -12.73 -7.84
CA GLY A 327 28.62 -12.33 -9.06
C GLY A 327 30.12 -12.40 -8.84
N VAL A 328 30.84 -12.95 -9.81
CA VAL A 328 32.29 -12.78 -9.91
C VAL A 328 32.52 -11.43 -10.63
N ALA A 329 33.61 -10.73 -10.34
CA ALA A 329 33.98 -9.53 -11.09
C ALA A 329 34.29 -9.92 -12.55
N GLU A 330 33.28 -9.86 -13.43
CA GLU A 330 33.41 -10.25 -14.83
C GLU A 330 34.44 -9.37 -15.56
N GLU A 331 34.60 -8.11 -15.13
CA GLU A 331 35.62 -7.18 -15.60
C GLU A 331 37.06 -7.63 -15.26
N VAL A 332 37.26 -8.31 -14.12
CA VAL A 332 38.56 -8.89 -13.76
C VAL A 332 38.75 -10.21 -14.47
N LYS A 333 37.68 -11.03 -14.59
CA LYS A 333 37.69 -12.33 -15.25
C LYS A 333 38.07 -12.26 -16.73
N SER A 334 37.71 -11.18 -17.43
CA SER A 334 38.07 -10.99 -18.84
C SER A 334 39.51 -10.52 -19.07
N GLU A 335 40.20 -10.02 -18.04
CA GLU A 335 41.46 -9.28 -18.19
C GLU A 335 42.61 -9.84 -17.34
N PHE A 336 42.38 -10.81 -16.45
CA PHE A 336 43.44 -11.42 -15.63
C PHE A 336 44.26 -12.46 -16.41
N ASN A 337 45.56 -12.49 -16.13
CA ASN A 337 46.49 -13.48 -16.66
C ASN A 337 47.04 -14.36 -15.54
N VAL A 338 47.46 -15.57 -15.91
CA VAL A 338 48.01 -16.59 -15.00
C VAL A 338 49.50 -16.72 -15.28
N ALA A 339 50.35 -16.52 -14.27
CA ALA A 339 51.77 -16.82 -14.37
C ALA A 339 52.00 -18.29 -14.02
N TRP A 340 52.22 -19.12 -15.03
CA TRP A 340 52.45 -20.56 -14.87
C TRP A 340 53.84 -20.87 -14.31
N ILE A 341 54.00 -22.02 -13.67
CA ILE A 341 55.34 -22.52 -13.30
C ILE A 341 56.11 -22.96 -14.55
N ASP A 342 55.38 -23.53 -15.52
CA ASP A 342 55.86 -24.01 -16.81
C ASP A 342 54.76 -23.75 -17.86
N SER A 343 55.01 -22.85 -18.82
CA SER A 343 54.00 -22.41 -19.79
C SER A 343 53.57 -23.50 -20.77
N GLU A 344 54.41 -24.52 -20.99
CA GLU A 344 54.07 -25.66 -21.84
C GLU A 344 53.29 -26.75 -21.09
N ARG A 345 53.27 -26.71 -19.75
CA ARG A 345 52.64 -27.72 -18.88
C ARG A 345 51.84 -27.10 -17.72
N PRO A 346 50.63 -26.58 -17.99
CA PRO A 346 49.78 -25.93 -16.99
C PRO A 346 49.40 -26.82 -15.80
N GLU A 347 49.42 -28.14 -15.95
CA GLU A 347 49.13 -29.11 -14.90
C GLU A 347 50.12 -29.07 -13.73
N ARG A 348 51.31 -28.48 -13.93
CA ARG A 348 52.30 -28.31 -12.84
C ARG A 348 51.92 -27.19 -11.86
N GLY A 349 50.86 -26.45 -12.15
CA GLY A 349 50.33 -25.37 -11.32
C GLY A 349 50.81 -23.98 -11.75
N PHE A 350 50.25 -22.96 -11.10
CA PHE A 350 50.57 -21.55 -11.34
C PHE A 350 51.23 -20.91 -10.12
N LYS A 351 52.03 -19.86 -10.36
CA LYS A 351 52.71 -19.08 -9.32
C LYS A 351 51.80 -18.00 -8.74
N TYR A 352 51.15 -17.21 -9.59
CA TYR A 352 50.29 -16.10 -9.18
C TYR A 352 49.40 -15.61 -10.35
N LEU A 353 48.39 -14.80 -10.04
CA LEU A 353 47.56 -14.08 -11.01
C LEU A 353 48.07 -12.64 -11.15
N TYR A 354 48.07 -12.11 -12.36
CA TYR A 354 48.54 -10.76 -12.63
C TYR A 354 47.76 -10.05 -13.73
N LEU A 355 47.87 -8.73 -13.76
CA LEU A 355 47.39 -7.87 -14.83
C LEU A 355 48.59 -7.30 -15.60
N THR A 356 48.44 -7.14 -16.91
CA THR A 356 49.40 -6.35 -17.70
C THR A 356 49.25 -4.86 -17.36
N PRO A 357 50.25 -4.01 -17.65
CA PRO A 357 50.13 -2.57 -17.44
C PRO A 357 48.94 -1.94 -18.19
N GLU A 358 48.60 -2.49 -19.37
CA GLU A 358 47.44 -2.06 -20.16
C GLU A 358 46.12 -2.44 -19.48
N SER A 359 45.98 -3.69 -19.02
CA SER A 359 44.78 -4.15 -18.29
C SER A 359 44.64 -3.50 -16.91
N TYR A 360 45.76 -3.21 -16.23
CA TYR A 360 45.77 -2.45 -14.98
C TYR A 360 45.36 -1.00 -15.18
N SER A 361 45.72 -0.35 -16.30
CA SER A 361 45.24 1.01 -16.59
C SER A 361 43.72 1.08 -16.79
N LYS A 362 43.08 -0.02 -17.23
CA LYS A 362 41.62 -0.12 -17.35
C LYS A 362 40.93 -0.37 -16.01
N LEU A 363 41.51 -1.23 -15.17
CA LEU A 363 40.92 -1.69 -13.90
C LEU A 363 41.31 -0.84 -12.68
N GLY A 364 42.45 -0.15 -12.74
CA GLY A 364 43.00 0.68 -11.66
C GLY A 364 42.07 1.81 -11.17
N PRO A 365 41.35 2.54 -12.06
CA PRO A 365 40.40 3.58 -11.65
C PRO A 365 39.14 3.05 -10.93
N LEU A 366 38.80 1.76 -11.12
CA LEU A 366 37.59 1.13 -10.58
C LEU A 366 37.74 0.65 -9.14
N GLY A 367 38.98 0.53 -8.64
CA GLY A 367 39.26 0.10 -7.27
C GLY A 367 38.92 -1.37 -6.97
N SER A 368 38.64 -2.18 -8.00
CA SER A 368 38.16 -3.57 -7.87
C SER A 368 39.22 -4.57 -7.39
N VAL A 369 40.51 -4.26 -7.57
CA VAL A 369 41.64 -5.15 -7.24
C VAL A 369 42.77 -4.37 -6.58
N LYS A 370 43.40 -4.95 -5.55
CA LYS A 370 44.71 -4.51 -5.05
C LYS A 370 45.78 -5.28 -5.79
N THR A 371 46.76 -4.57 -6.32
CA THR A 371 47.88 -5.16 -7.06
C THR A 371 49.22 -4.64 -6.57
N THR A 372 50.25 -5.45 -6.69
CA THR A 372 51.65 -5.09 -6.45
C THR A 372 52.43 -5.16 -7.76
N LEU A 373 53.21 -4.12 -8.07
CA LEU A 373 54.04 -4.10 -9.28
C LEU A 373 55.27 -4.98 -9.05
N ILE A 374 55.49 -5.94 -9.94
CA ILE A 374 56.65 -6.84 -9.96
C ILE A 374 57.24 -6.88 -11.37
N GLU A 375 58.55 -7.10 -11.48
CA GLU A 375 59.20 -7.45 -12.74
C GLU A 375 59.49 -8.95 -12.72
N ASP A 376 58.89 -9.68 -13.65
CA ASP A 376 59.11 -11.11 -13.81
C ASP A 376 59.21 -11.46 -15.29
N GLU A 377 60.14 -12.35 -15.66
CA GLU A 377 60.41 -12.74 -17.05
C GLU A 377 60.71 -11.58 -18.04
N GLY A 378 61.20 -10.44 -17.53
CA GLY A 378 61.49 -9.25 -18.33
C GLY A 378 60.27 -8.38 -18.66
N GLU A 379 59.11 -8.65 -18.05
CA GLU A 379 57.88 -7.90 -18.20
C GLU A 379 57.45 -7.28 -16.86
N SER A 380 56.96 -6.03 -16.88
CA SER A 380 56.35 -5.40 -15.72
C SER A 380 54.91 -5.91 -15.53
N ARG A 381 54.65 -6.63 -14.44
CA ARG A 381 53.38 -7.29 -14.14
C ARG A 381 52.77 -6.75 -12.85
N TYR A 382 51.45 -6.53 -12.84
CA TYR A 382 50.70 -6.13 -11.64
C TYR A 382 50.10 -7.37 -10.98
N LYS A 383 50.82 -7.96 -10.03
CA LYS A 383 50.37 -9.15 -9.29
C LYS A 383 49.16 -8.81 -8.42
N ILE A 384 48.05 -9.52 -8.62
CA ILE A 384 46.80 -9.33 -7.85
C ILE A 384 47.01 -9.92 -6.45
N THR A 385 46.84 -9.11 -5.39
CA THR A 385 46.94 -9.55 -3.99
C THR A 385 45.56 -9.81 -3.40
N ASP A 386 44.62 -8.89 -3.64
CA ASP A 386 43.28 -8.94 -3.07
C ASP A 386 42.27 -8.47 -4.11
N ILE A 387 41.14 -9.15 -4.22
CA ILE A 387 39.96 -8.65 -4.92
C ILE A 387 39.02 -8.13 -3.83
N ILE A 388 38.73 -6.83 -3.81
CA ILE A 388 38.00 -6.21 -2.71
C ILE A 388 36.50 -6.46 -2.89
N GLY A 389 35.98 -7.50 -2.24
CA GLY A 389 34.56 -7.64 -1.94
C GLY A 389 34.26 -7.14 -0.53
N VAL A 390 33.31 -6.22 -0.38
CA VAL A 390 32.86 -5.72 0.94
C VAL A 390 31.83 -6.70 1.51
N VAL A 391 32.15 -7.32 2.64
CA VAL A 391 31.25 -8.20 3.40
C VAL A 391 30.93 -7.54 4.74
N ALA A 392 29.64 -7.44 5.06
CA ALA A 392 29.12 -7.00 6.35
C ALA A 392 28.52 -8.21 7.10
N VAL A 393 28.72 -8.25 8.42
CA VAL A 393 28.25 -9.31 9.34
C VAL A 393 26.98 -8.84 10.05
N GLU A 394 26.01 -9.74 10.22
CA GLU A 394 24.73 -9.49 10.89
C GLU A 394 24.75 -9.98 12.35
N THR A 395 24.24 -9.18 13.29
CA THR A 395 24.45 -9.30 14.74
C THR A 395 23.17 -9.62 15.54
N ARG A 396 22.40 -10.64 15.15
CA ARG A 396 21.24 -11.13 15.94
C ARG A 396 21.47 -12.52 16.50
N THR A 397 21.15 -12.73 17.78
CA THR A 397 21.00 -14.07 18.38
C THR A 397 19.74 -14.73 17.83
N VAL A 398 19.95 -15.86 17.17
CA VAL A 398 18.91 -16.70 16.58
C VAL A 398 18.95 -18.05 17.30
N GLU A 399 17.78 -18.61 17.62
CA GLU A 399 17.71 -20.01 18.01
C GLU A 399 18.00 -20.85 16.76
N ILE A 400 19.23 -21.39 16.68
CA ILE A 400 19.64 -22.23 15.57
C ILE A 400 19.56 -23.67 16.05
N THR A 401 18.55 -24.38 15.58
CA THR A 401 18.59 -25.84 15.53
C THR A 401 19.61 -26.20 14.46
N LEU A 402 20.81 -26.59 14.88
CA LEU A 402 21.81 -27.12 13.96
C LEU A 402 21.33 -28.51 13.54
N PRO A 403 20.95 -28.75 12.28
CA PRO A 403 20.66 -30.10 11.84
C PRO A 403 21.93 -30.95 11.94
N ALA A 404 21.76 -32.25 12.15
CA ALA A 404 22.84 -33.21 11.99
C ALA A 404 23.45 -33.01 10.60
N ASP A 405 24.78 -32.88 10.53
CA ASP A 405 25.49 -32.78 9.26
C ASP A 405 25.48 -34.15 8.58
N PRO A 406 24.82 -34.32 7.42
CA PRO A 406 24.73 -35.61 6.74
C PRO A 406 26.09 -36.08 6.16
N ALA A 407 27.11 -35.21 6.10
CA ALA A 407 28.47 -35.60 5.72
C ALA A 407 29.29 -36.22 6.87
N ASN A 408 28.82 -36.11 8.13
CA ASN A 408 29.47 -36.65 9.31
C ASN A 408 28.53 -37.60 10.06
N LEU A 409 28.84 -38.90 10.05
CA LEU A 409 28.01 -39.97 10.63
C LEU A 409 27.79 -39.83 12.15
N ASP A 410 28.68 -39.11 12.85
CA ASP A 410 28.59 -38.88 14.30
C ASP A 410 27.86 -37.57 14.66
N SER A 411 27.36 -36.84 13.66
CA SER A 411 26.69 -35.56 13.86
C SER A 411 25.23 -35.77 14.22
N GLU A 412 24.78 -35.11 15.29
CA GLU A 412 23.40 -35.14 15.76
C GLU A 412 22.83 -33.72 15.76
N ALA A 413 21.50 -33.60 15.55
CA ALA A 413 20.87 -32.29 15.56
C ALA A 413 20.90 -31.70 16.99
N LYS A 414 21.45 -30.49 17.14
CA LYS A 414 21.60 -29.83 18.43
C LYS A 414 20.91 -28.47 18.43
N THR A 415 20.09 -28.21 19.43
CA THR A 415 19.50 -26.90 19.70
C THR A 415 20.39 -26.19 20.71
N LEU A 416 21.07 -25.12 20.28
CA LEU A 416 21.94 -24.32 21.15
C LEU A 416 21.28 -22.97 21.44
N GLN A 417 21.12 -22.64 22.73
CA GLN A 417 20.83 -21.28 23.15
C GLN A 417 22.15 -20.52 23.33
N GLN A 418 22.35 -19.46 22.56
CA GLN A 418 23.43 -18.51 22.80
C GLN A 418 22.90 -17.29 23.55
N ALA A 419 23.43 -17.04 24.74
CA ALA A 419 23.23 -15.78 25.46
C ALA A 419 24.09 -14.68 24.84
N GLY A 420 23.46 -13.55 24.51
CA GLY A 420 24.01 -12.49 23.66
C GLY A 420 25.24 -11.78 24.21
N GLN A 421 26.26 -11.64 23.37
CA GLN A 421 27.42 -10.77 23.57
C GLN A 421 27.16 -9.32 23.07
N PHE A 422 25.90 -8.87 23.02
CA PHE A 422 25.50 -7.61 22.39
C PHE A 422 25.35 -6.41 23.34
N GLY A 423 25.70 -6.55 24.62
CA GLY A 423 25.56 -5.46 25.61
C GLY A 423 26.21 -4.14 25.17
N ALA A 424 27.36 -4.21 24.50
CA ALA A 424 28.05 -3.04 23.96
C ALA A 424 27.30 -2.38 22.79
N GLU A 425 26.61 -3.15 21.95
CA GLU A 425 25.84 -2.62 20.82
C GLU A 425 24.58 -1.90 21.28
N ILE A 426 23.91 -2.41 22.31
CA ILE A 426 22.74 -1.76 22.91
C ILE A 426 23.16 -0.41 23.52
N VAL A 427 24.25 -0.37 24.29
CA VAL A 427 24.80 0.88 24.83
C VAL A 427 25.16 1.86 23.71
N ARG A 428 25.76 1.37 22.62
CA ARG A 428 26.09 2.20 21.45
C ARG A 428 24.83 2.77 20.79
N ALA A 429 23.78 1.97 20.63
CA ALA A 429 22.52 2.39 20.04
C ALA A 429 21.79 3.43 20.93
N LEU A 430 21.72 3.19 22.24
CA LEU A 430 21.09 4.10 23.20
C LEU A 430 21.85 5.43 23.33
N ARG A 431 23.19 5.40 23.26
CA ARG A 431 24.00 6.63 23.17
C ARG A 431 23.73 7.43 21.90
N GLY A 432 23.42 6.76 20.80
CA GLY A 432 23.07 7.37 19.51
C GLY A 432 21.59 7.75 19.36
N ALA A 433 20.74 7.43 20.33
CA ALA A 433 19.31 7.66 20.25
C ALA A 433 18.98 9.17 20.25
N SER A 434 18.22 9.61 19.25
CA SER A 434 17.75 10.99 19.11
C SER A 434 16.36 11.22 19.70
N ALA A 435 15.55 10.16 19.81
CA ALA A 435 14.21 10.18 20.40
C ALA A 435 14.24 9.92 21.91
N PRO A 436 13.22 10.36 22.68
CA PRO A 436 13.11 10.00 24.09
C PRO A 436 12.88 8.50 24.26
N VAL A 437 13.58 7.90 25.23
CA VAL A 437 13.53 6.49 25.58
C VAL A 437 13.02 6.38 27.01
N LEU A 438 11.90 5.69 27.21
CA LEU A 438 11.32 5.44 28.52
C LEU A 438 11.55 3.98 28.90
N VAL A 439 12.28 3.74 29.99
CA VAL A 439 12.47 2.42 30.58
C VAL A 439 11.49 2.31 31.75
N TYR A 440 10.68 1.25 31.78
CA TYR A 440 9.72 1.02 32.87
C TYR A 440 9.80 -0.43 33.32
N ILE A 441 9.99 -0.65 34.62
CA ILE A 441 9.95 -1.98 35.24
C ILE A 441 8.51 -2.27 35.70
N PRO A 442 7.78 -3.21 35.05
CA PRO A 442 6.38 -3.51 35.37
C PRO A 442 6.22 -4.27 36.70
N PRO A 443 4.99 -4.39 37.24
CA PRO A 443 4.72 -5.14 38.47
C PRO A 443 5.16 -6.59 38.34
N GLY A 444 5.85 -7.11 39.36
CA GLY A 444 6.37 -8.49 39.39
C GLY A 444 7.58 -8.75 38.49
N ALA A 445 8.12 -7.73 37.81
CA ALA A 445 9.35 -7.86 37.03
C ALA A 445 10.59 -7.45 37.81
N GLU A 446 11.73 -8.02 37.42
CA GLU A 446 13.03 -7.74 38.03
C GLU A 446 14.05 -7.26 37.01
N LEU A 447 14.91 -6.31 37.41
CA LEU A 447 16.05 -5.87 36.61
C LEU A 447 17.35 -6.03 37.41
N ARG A 448 18.26 -6.89 36.90
CA ARG A 448 19.45 -7.33 37.65
C ARG A 448 20.76 -7.04 36.93
N GLY A 449 21.81 -6.73 37.71
CA GLY A 449 23.21 -6.75 37.30
C GLY A 449 23.50 -6.15 35.92
N GLY A 450 23.93 -7.01 34.98
CA GLY A 450 24.32 -6.61 33.63
C GLY A 450 23.17 -6.05 32.78
N ALA A 451 21.93 -6.46 33.03
CA ALA A 451 20.76 -5.91 32.32
C ALA A 451 20.52 -4.45 32.72
N TRP A 452 20.68 -4.12 34.01
CA TRP A 452 20.59 -2.74 34.50
C TRP A 452 21.65 -1.85 33.84
N ALA A 453 22.90 -2.30 33.82
CA ALA A 453 24.04 -1.52 33.30
C ALA A 453 23.87 -1.09 31.83
N VAL A 454 23.13 -1.86 31.04
CA VAL A 454 22.94 -1.60 29.60
C VAL A 454 21.83 -0.60 29.33
N VAL A 455 20.85 -0.47 30.22
CA VAL A 455 19.65 0.38 30.04
C VAL A 455 19.57 1.54 31.05
N ASP A 456 20.63 1.74 31.82
CA ASP A 456 20.71 2.81 32.81
C ASP A 456 20.60 4.20 32.13
N PRO A 457 19.84 5.15 32.70
CA PRO A 457 19.71 6.50 32.15
C PRO A 457 21.04 7.23 31.93
N SER A 458 22.10 6.89 32.68
CA SER A 458 23.45 7.45 32.51
C SER A 458 24.07 7.20 31.13
N VAL A 459 23.58 6.20 30.39
CA VAL A 459 24.00 5.94 29.00
C VAL A 459 23.67 7.14 28.11
N ASN A 460 22.52 7.77 28.32
CA ASN A 460 22.08 8.96 27.61
C ASN A 460 21.13 9.81 28.48
N ASN A 461 21.70 10.56 29.42
CA ASN A 461 20.99 11.42 30.38
C ASN A 461 20.03 12.43 29.75
N LEU A 462 20.19 12.73 28.46
CA LEU A 462 19.38 13.72 27.75
C LEU A 462 18.10 13.13 27.16
N ARG A 463 18.05 11.81 26.98
CA ARG A 463 16.96 11.12 26.26
C ARG A 463 16.35 9.97 27.03
N MET A 464 17.04 9.42 28.02
CA MET A 464 16.59 8.27 28.77
C MET A 464 15.97 8.68 30.10
N GLU A 465 14.77 8.18 30.38
CA GLU A 465 14.13 8.24 31.69
C GLU A 465 13.73 6.84 32.13
N MET A 466 13.90 6.54 33.42
CA MET A 466 13.61 5.22 33.98
C MET A 466 12.61 5.32 35.13
N TYR A 467 11.67 4.39 35.15
CA TYR A 467 10.57 4.30 36.12
C TYR A 467 10.42 2.86 36.60
N ALA A 468 9.83 2.66 37.78
CA ALA A 468 9.51 1.33 38.29
C ALA A 468 8.12 1.29 38.90
N ASP A 469 7.47 0.13 38.86
CA ASP A 469 6.24 -0.14 39.59
C ASP A 469 6.53 -0.34 41.09
N PRO A 470 5.60 -0.02 42.02
CA PRO A 470 5.76 -0.34 43.44
C PRO A 470 6.10 -1.81 43.73
N GLU A 471 5.61 -2.75 42.90
CA GLU A 471 5.84 -4.18 43.04
C GLU A 471 7.10 -4.67 42.29
N ALA A 472 7.81 -3.80 41.57
CA ALA A 472 9.03 -4.16 40.85
C ALA A 472 10.20 -4.44 41.81
N ARG A 473 11.18 -5.22 41.34
CA ARG A 473 12.45 -5.47 42.04
C ARG A 473 13.67 -5.18 41.19
N GLY A 474 14.78 -4.84 41.82
CA GLY A 474 16.02 -4.60 41.08
C GLY A 474 17.20 -4.37 41.99
N GLY A 475 18.34 -4.91 41.56
CA GLY A 475 19.53 -5.04 42.38
C GLY A 475 20.69 -5.63 41.60
N VAL A 476 21.85 -5.74 42.23
CA VAL A 476 23.08 -6.16 41.55
C VAL A 476 23.08 -7.67 41.25
N LEU A 477 22.56 -8.47 42.19
CA LEU A 477 22.45 -9.92 42.11
C LEU A 477 21.05 -10.35 42.56
N GLU A 478 20.67 -11.58 42.24
CA GLU A 478 19.42 -12.18 42.73
C GLU A 478 19.50 -12.44 44.23
N ALA A 479 18.35 -12.36 44.93
CA ALA A 479 18.29 -12.55 46.38
C ALA A 479 18.81 -13.94 46.80
N GLU A 480 18.60 -14.97 45.96
CA GLU A 480 19.13 -16.33 46.15
C GLU A 480 20.67 -16.38 46.13
N ALA A 481 21.31 -15.50 45.36
CA ALA A 481 22.77 -15.45 45.24
C ALA A 481 23.45 -14.59 46.32
N ILE A 482 22.72 -13.70 47.00
CA ILE A 482 23.29 -12.73 47.93
C ILE A 482 23.60 -13.36 49.30
N VAL A 483 22.72 -14.18 49.90
CA VAL A 483 23.02 -15.03 51.09
C VAL A 483 21.95 -16.13 51.25
N GLU A 484 22.34 -17.41 51.28
CA GLU A 484 21.47 -18.60 51.49
C GLU A 484 20.61 -18.60 52.79
N ILE A 485 20.73 -17.60 53.68
CA ILE A 485 20.09 -17.59 55.01
C ILE A 485 19.21 -16.33 55.26
N ALA A 486 19.24 -15.32 54.38
CA ALA A 486 18.52 -14.06 54.61
C ALA A 486 17.84 -13.48 53.36
N VAL A 487 17.21 -14.34 52.55
CA VAL A 487 16.47 -13.96 51.33
C VAL A 487 15.52 -12.78 51.57
N GLN A 488 14.76 -12.83 52.66
CA GLN A 488 13.78 -11.79 53.00
C GLN A 488 14.43 -10.44 53.36
N PHE A 489 15.66 -10.44 53.87
CA PHE A 489 16.43 -9.22 54.13
C PHE A 489 17.04 -8.65 52.84
N ALA A 490 17.50 -9.53 51.94
CA ALA A 490 18.00 -9.12 50.62
C ALA A 490 16.87 -8.54 49.74
N GLU A 491 15.66 -9.09 49.79
CA GLU A 491 14.52 -8.56 49.05
C GLU A 491 14.11 -7.15 49.49
N LEU A 492 14.25 -6.80 50.77
CA LEU A 492 14.00 -5.45 51.29
C LEU A 492 14.96 -4.41 50.70
N HIS A 493 16.12 -4.86 50.22
CA HIS A 493 17.11 -4.04 49.55
C HIS A 493 16.83 -3.85 48.06
N ASP A 494 15.89 -4.59 47.47
CA ASP A 494 15.64 -4.53 46.03
C ASP A 494 14.33 -3.80 45.67
N THR A 495 13.77 -3.03 46.60
CA THR A 495 12.50 -2.34 46.44
C THR A 495 12.59 -1.10 45.55
N ALA A 496 11.50 -0.78 44.83
CA ALA A 496 11.39 0.43 44.02
C ALA A 496 11.60 1.72 44.83
N GLU A 497 11.19 1.73 46.10
CA GLU A 497 11.44 2.84 47.04
C GLU A 497 12.93 3.12 47.22
N ARG A 498 13.74 2.06 47.39
CA ARG A 498 15.19 2.20 47.48
C ARG A 498 15.80 2.69 46.16
N MET A 499 15.29 2.23 45.01
CA MET A 499 15.75 2.73 43.71
C MET A 499 15.51 4.24 43.56
N LEU A 500 14.35 4.71 44.01
CA LEU A 500 13.99 6.13 43.99
C LEU A 500 14.86 6.93 44.96
N GLU A 501 15.06 6.44 46.19
CA GLU A 501 15.91 7.09 47.19
C GLU A 501 17.38 7.22 46.72
N LYS A 502 17.86 6.22 45.97
CA LYS A 502 19.20 6.26 45.35
C LYS A 502 19.26 7.08 44.07
N GLY A 503 18.13 7.61 43.59
CA GLY A 503 18.06 8.41 42.36
C GLY A 503 18.32 7.60 41.09
N CYS A 504 18.14 6.28 41.12
CA CYS A 504 18.33 5.41 39.96
C CYS A 504 17.12 5.43 39.02
N ILE A 505 15.95 5.80 39.53
CA ILE A 505 14.70 6.00 38.78
C ILE A 505 14.14 7.40 39.07
N PHE A 506 13.30 7.90 38.18
CA PHE A 506 12.70 9.24 38.27
C PHE A 506 11.46 9.28 39.17
N ASP A 507 10.65 8.22 39.12
CA ASP A 507 9.42 8.12 39.91
C ASP A 507 8.95 6.66 40.01
N ILE A 508 8.10 6.38 41.00
CA ILE A 508 7.43 5.10 41.17
C ILE A 508 6.02 5.22 40.62
N ILE A 509 5.73 4.49 39.55
CA ILE A 509 4.48 4.61 38.80
C ILE A 509 3.69 3.29 38.89
N PRO A 510 2.52 3.29 39.56
CA PRO A 510 1.64 2.13 39.57
C PRO A 510 1.14 1.77 38.17
N TRP A 511 1.15 0.48 37.84
CA TRP A 511 0.73 -0.06 36.54
C TRP A 511 -0.63 0.48 36.08
N ARG A 512 -1.59 0.62 37.01
CA ARG A 512 -2.95 1.09 36.72
C ARG A 512 -3.00 2.51 36.13
N ASP A 513 -2.13 3.40 36.59
CA ASP A 513 -2.07 4.80 36.13
C ASP A 513 -0.99 5.05 35.06
N SER A 514 -0.12 4.06 34.82
CA SER A 514 1.04 4.14 33.91
C SER A 514 0.67 4.65 32.53
N ARG A 515 -0.40 4.14 31.90
CA ARG A 515 -0.84 4.56 30.56
C ARG A 515 -1.17 6.05 30.49
N ARG A 516 -1.87 6.58 31.50
CA ARG A 516 -2.25 8.00 31.55
C ARG A 516 -1.01 8.88 31.72
N LEU A 517 -0.11 8.50 32.63
CA LEU A 517 1.09 9.26 32.94
C LEU A 517 2.10 9.23 31.77
N PHE A 518 2.37 8.05 31.20
CA PHE A 518 3.28 7.93 30.05
C PHE A 518 2.75 8.62 28.80
N TYR A 519 1.44 8.63 28.56
CA TYR A 519 0.87 9.39 27.45
C TYR A 519 1.25 10.87 27.53
N TRP A 520 0.98 11.51 28.68
CA TRP A 520 1.29 12.93 28.84
C TRP A 520 2.79 13.19 28.93
N ARG A 521 3.56 12.29 29.56
CA ARG A 521 5.02 12.41 29.66
C ARG A 521 5.70 12.29 28.31
N LEU A 522 5.39 11.26 27.53
CA LEU A 522 5.96 11.06 26.21
C LEU A 522 5.58 12.18 25.25
N LYS A 523 4.31 12.61 25.28
CA LYS A 523 3.83 13.74 24.48
C LYS A 523 4.64 15.01 24.77
N ARG A 524 4.88 15.31 26.06
CA ARG A 524 5.73 16.42 26.49
C ARG A 524 7.17 16.26 25.99
N LEU A 525 7.81 15.12 26.19
CA LEU A 525 9.20 14.88 25.80
C LEU A 525 9.42 14.98 24.29
N LEU A 526 8.49 14.46 23.48
CA LEU A 526 8.56 14.59 22.02
C LEU A 526 8.47 16.04 21.57
N ARG A 527 7.59 16.84 22.20
CA ARG A 527 7.46 18.27 21.89
C ARG A 527 8.68 19.06 22.32
N GLN A 528 9.20 18.80 23.52
CA GLN A 528 10.43 19.42 23.99
C GLN A 528 11.61 19.10 23.06
N ASN A 529 11.76 17.83 22.66
CA ASN A 529 12.80 17.40 21.74
C ASN A 529 12.71 18.12 20.38
N GLU A 530 11.50 18.24 19.84
CA GLU A 530 11.29 18.97 18.59
C GLU A 530 11.70 20.44 18.71
N GLN A 531 11.37 21.13 19.81
CA GLN A 531 11.81 22.51 20.01
C GLN A 531 13.32 22.63 20.26
N GLU A 532 13.93 21.67 20.98
CA GLU A 532 15.39 21.61 21.16
C GLU A 532 16.10 21.52 19.82
N ARG A 533 15.60 20.67 18.91
CA ARG A 533 16.13 20.52 17.56
C ARG A 533 16.05 21.84 16.78
N ARG A 534 14.94 22.56 16.90
CA ARG A 534 14.77 23.87 16.23
C ARG A 534 15.72 24.94 16.77
N VAL A 535 15.96 24.97 18.09
CA VAL A 535 16.97 25.85 18.70
C VAL A 535 18.37 25.49 18.18
N GLN A 536 18.71 24.20 18.12
CA GLN A 536 19.98 23.74 17.57
C GLN A 536 20.14 24.10 16.08
N GLU A 537 19.06 24.05 15.30
CA GLU A 537 19.06 24.44 13.88
C GLU A 537 19.23 25.95 13.70
N ALA A 538 18.62 26.77 14.57
CA ALA A 538 18.76 28.23 14.51
C ALA A 538 20.22 28.70 14.68
N VAL A 539 21.05 27.96 15.42
CA VAL A 539 22.46 28.29 15.70
C VAL A 539 23.41 27.91 14.54
N LYS A 540 22.95 27.22 13.48
CA LYS A 540 23.80 26.57 12.46
C LYS A 540 24.64 27.43 11.48
N PRO A 541 24.73 28.77 11.56
CA PRO A 541 25.90 29.46 10.99
C PRO A 541 27.15 29.35 11.89
N ALA A 542 26.98 29.14 13.20
CA ALA A 542 28.04 29.06 14.21
C ALA A 542 28.29 27.60 14.68
N ASP A 543 29.24 27.41 15.59
CA ASP A 543 29.57 26.09 16.14
C ASP A 543 28.33 25.38 16.71
N ARG A 544 28.25 24.06 16.50
CA ARG A 544 27.09 23.24 16.84
C ARG A 544 26.78 23.35 18.34
N MET A 545 25.64 23.94 18.68
CA MET A 545 25.17 23.99 20.06
C MET A 545 24.88 22.58 20.59
N GLU A 546 25.50 22.23 21.71
CA GLU A 546 25.19 20.99 22.42
C GLU A 546 23.74 21.00 22.95
N GLN A 547 23.18 19.81 23.14
CA GLN A 547 21.77 19.67 23.49
C GLN A 547 21.42 20.19 24.90
N GLY A 548 22.33 20.04 25.88
CA GLY A 548 22.13 20.54 27.24
C GLY A 548 21.90 22.06 27.30
N PRO A 549 22.76 22.88 26.67
CA PRO A 549 22.54 24.32 26.52
C PRO A 549 21.22 24.67 25.82
N ALA A 550 20.83 23.93 24.76
CA ALA A 550 19.57 24.17 24.06
C ALA A 550 18.34 23.92 24.96
N ALA A 551 18.37 22.83 25.73
CA ALA A 551 17.34 22.51 26.73
C ALA A 551 17.27 23.58 27.84
N ALA A 552 18.41 24.09 28.32
CA ALA A 552 18.48 25.14 29.32
C ALA A 552 17.90 26.48 28.80
N THR A 553 18.19 26.83 27.54
CA THR A 553 17.65 28.01 26.87
C THR A 553 16.12 27.92 26.75
N LEU A 554 15.59 26.76 26.34
CA LEU A 554 14.15 26.52 26.30
C LEU A 554 13.50 26.61 27.69
N ARG A 555 14.13 26.05 28.72
CA ARG A 555 13.66 26.17 30.11
C ARG A 555 13.65 27.63 30.59
N ARG A 556 14.61 28.46 30.16
CA ARG A 556 14.65 29.88 30.51
C ARG A 556 13.50 30.66 29.89
N TRP A 557 13.18 30.38 28.62
CA TRP A 557 12.04 31.00 27.94
C TRP A 557 10.68 30.59 28.52
N PHE A 558 10.66 29.50 29.28
CA PHE A 558 9.45 28.92 29.85
C PHE A 558 9.04 29.55 31.20
N THR A 559 9.88 30.37 31.85
CA THR A 559 9.66 30.78 33.26
C THR A 559 8.50 31.75 33.53
N GLU A 560 7.49 31.84 32.65
CA GLU A 560 6.22 32.52 32.91
C GLU A 560 5.02 31.72 32.34
N ASP A 561 4.20 31.24 33.27
CA ASP A 561 2.81 30.73 33.15
C ASP A 561 2.46 29.34 32.55
N ARG A 562 1.73 28.59 33.40
CA ARG A 562 0.85 27.39 33.25
C ARG A 562 1.06 26.41 32.08
N GLY A 563 1.34 25.15 32.45
CA GLY A 563 0.95 23.95 31.68
C GLY A 563 1.77 23.67 30.41
N GLU A 564 2.97 23.12 30.60
CA GLU A 564 4.02 22.90 29.60
C GLU A 564 3.57 22.30 28.25
N THR A 565 2.68 21.31 28.25
CA THR A 565 2.24 20.64 27.01
C THR A 565 1.29 21.51 26.19
N GLN A 566 0.41 22.28 26.85
CA GLN A 566 -0.57 23.15 26.18
C GLN A 566 0.10 24.41 25.63
N TRP A 567 1.08 24.95 26.36
CA TRP A 567 1.87 26.08 25.91
C TRP A 567 2.70 25.74 24.66
N LEU A 568 3.39 24.59 24.65
CA LEU A 568 4.17 24.13 23.49
C LEU A 568 3.30 23.90 22.25
N GLU A 569 2.04 23.46 22.43
CA GLU A 569 1.08 23.30 21.33
C GLU A 569 0.56 24.65 20.81
N ALA A 570 0.32 25.61 21.71
CA ALA A 570 -0.13 26.95 21.33
C ALA A 570 0.92 27.75 20.57
N GLN A 571 2.22 27.58 20.91
CA GLN A 571 3.32 28.32 20.27
C GLN A 571 3.75 27.75 18.91
N ALA A 572 3.43 26.48 18.60
CA ALA A 572 3.88 25.81 17.38
C ALA A 572 3.07 26.21 16.11
N GLY A 573 1.99 26.99 16.25
CA GLY A 573 1.10 27.36 15.15
C GLY A 573 0.96 28.87 14.89
N ASP A 574 1.70 29.72 15.64
CA ASP A 574 1.65 31.18 15.50
C ASP A 574 3.02 31.73 15.10
N ASP A 575 3.10 32.33 13.91
CA ASP A 575 4.31 32.96 13.35
C ASP A 575 4.80 34.15 14.18
N ASN A 576 3.96 34.67 15.08
CA ASN A 576 4.26 35.79 15.97
C ASN A 576 4.50 35.35 17.42
N SER A 577 4.71 34.05 17.64
CA SER A 577 4.99 33.45 18.94
C SER A 577 6.30 33.96 19.56
N VAL A 578 6.39 33.91 20.89
CA VAL A 578 7.61 34.26 21.64
C VAL A 578 8.76 33.35 21.21
N LEU A 579 8.45 32.08 20.94
CA LEU A 579 9.40 31.10 20.45
C LEU A 579 9.98 31.48 19.08
N GLU A 580 9.15 31.82 18.10
CA GLU A 580 9.61 32.23 16.77
C GLU A 580 10.47 33.49 16.80
N ARG A 581 10.07 34.48 17.60
CA ARG A 581 10.85 35.72 17.77
C ARG A 581 12.23 35.43 18.37
N ASN A 582 12.29 34.57 19.38
CA ASN A 582 13.54 34.19 20.01
C ASN A 582 14.43 33.34 19.08
N LEU A 583 13.84 32.44 18.29
CA LEU A 583 14.57 31.66 17.28
C LEU A 583 15.18 32.56 16.20
N LYS A 584 14.41 33.54 15.69
CA LYS A 584 14.90 34.53 14.73
C LYS A 584 16.05 35.38 15.32
N ALA A 585 15.91 35.81 16.57
CA ALA A 585 16.95 36.58 17.27
C ALA A 585 18.25 35.77 17.44
N ILE A 586 18.15 34.49 17.85
CA ILE A 586 19.30 33.59 17.95
C ILE A 586 19.95 33.38 16.59
N HIS A 587 19.14 33.18 15.54
CA HIS A 587 19.67 32.95 14.21
C HIS A 587 20.44 34.17 13.68
N GLN A 588 19.93 35.37 13.91
CA GLN A 588 20.61 36.62 13.56
C GLN A 588 21.93 36.79 14.31
N ASP A 589 21.95 36.54 15.62
CA ASP A 589 23.16 36.62 16.43
C ASP A 589 24.21 35.57 15.98
N ALA A 590 23.78 34.33 15.74
CA ALA A 590 24.66 33.28 15.22
C ALA A 590 25.25 33.63 13.84
N LEU A 591 24.46 34.25 12.96
CA LEU A 591 24.91 34.70 11.65
C LEU A 591 25.93 35.85 11.77
N MET A 592 25.69 36.80 12.67
CA MET A 592 26.64 37.88 12.97
C MET A 592 27.97 37.34 13.52
N GLN A 593 27.92 36.36 14.43
CA GLN A 593 29.12 35.69 14.95
C GLN A 593 29.88 34.93 13.87
N ALA A 594 29.18 34.21 12.99
CA ALA A 594 29.80 33.49 11.88
C ALA A 594 30.51 34.44 10.90
N VAL A 595 29.86 35.56 10.55
CA VAL A 595 30.45 36.62 9.71
C VAL A 595 31.66 37.23 10.39
N ASN A 596 31.58 37.57 11.69
CA ASN A 596 32.72 38.09 12.45
C ASN A 596 33.90 37.11 12.46
N ASN A 597 33.65 35.82 12.67
CA ASN A 597 34.68 34.78 12.64
C ASN A 597 35.33 34.64 11.25
N LEU A 598 34.55 34.78 10.17
CA LEU A 598 35.06 34.79 8.80
C LEU A 598 35.92 36.05 8.52
N VAL A 599 35.46 37.22 8.96
CA VAL A 599 36.18 38.49 8.80
C VAL A 599 37.51 38.49 9.56
N LEU A 600 37.56 37.87 10.74
CA LEU A 600 38.79 37.70 11.53
C LEU A 600 39.82 36.80 10.84
N LYS A 601 39.40 35.89 9.94
CA LYS A 601 40.31 35.04 9.15
C LYS A 601 40.88 35.74 7.90
N LEU A 602 40.31 36.87 7.47
CA LEU A 602 40.77 37.63 6.29
C LEU A 602 42.07 38.39 6.58
N THR A 603 42.88 38.64 5.55
CA THR A 603 44.05 39.51 5.65
C THR A 603 43.64 40.99 5.75
N PRO A 604 44.50 41.89 6.28
CA PRO A 604 44.16 43.31 6.43
C PRO A 604 43.72 44.01 5.13
N SER A 605 44.29 43.62 3.98
CA SER A 605 43.89 44.14 2.66
C SER A 605 42.50 43.68 2.23
N GLN A 606 42.19 42.39 2.43
CA GLN A 606 40.87 41.81 2.14
C GLN A 606 39.78 42.38 3.05
N ARG A 607 40.08 42.64 4.32
CA ARG A 607 39.16 43.33 5.24
C ARG A 607 38.83 44.75 4.76
N GLY A 608 39.82 45.48 4.26
CA GLY A 608 39.61 46.82 3.70
C GLY A 608 38.70 46.83 2.47
N GLU A 609 38.81 45.83 1.60
CA GLU A 609 37.92 45.68 0.42
C GLU A 609 36.50 45.25 0.82
N PHE A 610 36.37 44.34 1.81
CA PHE A 610 35.09 43.92 2.36
C PHE A 610 34.32 45.11 2.96
N ILE A 611 34.97 45.93 3.80
CA ILE A 611 34.34 47.12 4.40
C ILE A 611 33.89 48.09 3.31
N ARG A 612 34.71 48.35 2.28
CA ARG A 612 34.32 49.23 1.15
C ARG A 612 33.08 48.72 0.40
N LYS A 613 32.99 47.42 0.13
CA LYS A 613 31.81 46.84 -0.55
C LYS A 613 30.56 46.87 0.33
N LEU A 614 30.72 46.71 1.64
CA LEU A 614 29.61 46.76 2.61
C LEU A 614 29.06 48.19 2.76
N SER A 615 29.93 49.20 2.82
CA SER A 615 29.53 50.62 2.82
C SER A 615 28.84 51.05 1.52
N ALA A 616 29.18 50.42 0.39
CA ALA A 616 28.51 50.68 -0.88
C ALA A 616 27.09 50.08 -0.94
N LEU A 617 26.85 48.96 -0.27
CA LEU A 617 25.54 48.31 -0.15
C LEU A 617 24.58 49.06 0.79
N GLU A 618 25.08 49.68 1.87
CA GLU A 618 24.27 50.53 2.76
C GLU A 618 23.79 51.84 2.12
N MET A 619 24.39 52.25 1.00
CA MET A 619 23.97 53.44 0.25
C MET A 619 22.86 53.17 -0.79
N GLU A 620 22.52 51.90 -1.06
CA GLU A 620 21.49 51.49 -2.02
C GLU A 620 20.16 51.05 -1.38
N GLN A 621 20.09 50.97 -0.04
CA GLN A 621 18.84 50.81 0.73
C GLN A 621 18.44 52.14 1.37
#